data_AF-A0A955PZ52-F1
#
_entry.id   AF-A0A955PZ52-F1
#
_cell.length_a   1.000
_cell.length_b   1.000
_cell.length_c   1.000
_cell.angle_alpha   90.00
_cell.angle_beta   90.00
_cell.angle_gamma   90.00
#
_symmetry.space_group_name_H-M   'P 1'
#
loop_
_entity.id
_entity.type
_entity.pdbx_description
1 polymer ?
#
loop_
_entity_poly.entity_id
_entity_poly.type
_entity_poly.pdbx_seq_one_letter_code
_entity_poly.pdbx_strand_id
1 'polypeptide(L)'
;MTRVLESERGVIQSLWRYPVKSMRGEALSLVQVTGHGLVGDRAYAILDRADGKVATAKNPKKWPNMFAFQATYLESSGDKESGSRLRITLPDGTRVTSDQQDLSQVLSKALNREVTLALIEGGRVTGVQSAMPETWIAQSEEYWPDMDGREKRDTVTDFSLPTGTFFDAAMVHLLTTGTLNRLRESYPEGRFEVPRFRPN
;
A
#
# COMPACT_ATOMS: atom_id res chain seq x y z
N MET A 1 -34.70 28.73 5.26
CA MET A 1 -33.99 27.55 4.74
C MET A 1 -33.00 28.03 3.68
N THR A 2 -31.72 28.10 4.02
CA THR A 2 -30.67 28.55 3.08
C THR A 2 -30.32 27.38 2.18
N ARG A 3 -30.66 27.48 0.89
CA ARG A 3 -30.28 26.52 -0.14
C ARG A 3 -28.78 26.69 -0.35
N VAL A 4 -27.97 25.76 0.16
CA VAL A 4 -26.55 25.69 -0.22
C VAL A 4 -26.53 25.42 -1.72
N LEU A 5 -26.07 26.39 -2.50
CA LEU A 5 -25.78 26.17 -3.90
C LEU A 5 -24.58 25.23 -3.93
N GLU A 6 -24.81 23.96 -4.25
CA GLU A 6 -23.75 23.02 -4.55
C GLU A 6 -23.01 23.54 -5.79
N SER A 7 -21.87 24.20 -5.56
CA SER A 7 -20.95 24.54 -6.62
C SER A 7 -20.17 23.27 -6.97
N GLU A 8 -20.31 22.78 -8.20
CA GLU A 8 -19.44 21.72 -8.72
C GLU A 8 -17.98 22.17 -8.61
N ARG A 9 -17.16 21.40 -7.87
CA ARG A 9 -15.72 21.69 -7.66
C ARG A 9 -14.81 20.86 -8.56
N GLY A 10 -15.38 19.93 -9.32
CA GLY A 10 -14.67 19.06 -10.24
C GLY A 10 -15.34 17.69 -10.36
N VAL A 11 -14.70 16.82 -11.13
CA VAL A 11 -15.15 15.45 -11.40
C VAL A 11 -14.05 14.44 -11.06
N ILE A 12 -14.44 13.23 -10.68
CA ILE A 12 -13.49 12.14 -10.42
C ILE A 12 -12.94 11.65 -11.76
N GLN A 13 -11.66 11.93 -12.02
CA GLN A 13 -10.98 11.49 -13.25
C GLN A 13 -10.63 9.99 -13.23
N SER A 14 -10.23 9.47 -12.07
CA SER A 14 -9.81 8.07 -11.90
C SER A 14 -9.85 7.67 -10.44
N LEU A 15 -10.09 6.38 -10.17
CA LEU A 15 -10.02 5.77 -8.86
C LEU A 15 -8.92 4.71 -8.85
N TRP A 16 -8.15 4.65 -7.75
CA TRP A 16 -7.07 3.70 -7.58
C TRP A 16 -7.14 3.06 -6.20
N ARG A 17 -6.97 1.73 -6.16
CA ARG A 17 -6.86 0.94 -4.94
C ARG A 17 -5.53 0.20 -4.93
N TYR A 18 -4.92 0.06 -3.76
CA TYR A 18 -3.61 -0.58 -3.58
C TYR A 18 -3.74 -1.67 -2.51
N PRO A 19 -4.07 -2.91 -2.92
CA PRO A 19 -4.43 -3.96 -1.96
C PRO A 19 -3.31 -4.32 -0.98
N VAL A 20 -2.05 -4.29 -1.44
CA VAL A 20 -0.86 -4.62 -0.65
C VAL A 20 -0.01 -3.36 -0.44
N LYS A 21 0.37 -3.08 0.82
CA LYS A 21 1.24 -1.95 1.16
C LYS A 21 2.50 -1.92 0.29
N SER A 22 2.85 -0.73 -0.19
CA SER A 22 4.00 -0.43 -1.06
C SER A 22 3.97 -1.01 -2.47
N MET A 23 3.16 -2.02 -2.79
CA MET A 23 3.03 -2.54 -4.16
C MET A 23 2.26 -1.55 -5.06
N ARG A 24 2.33 -1.79 -6.38
CA ARG A 24 1.43 -1.15 -7.34
C ARG A 24 0.01 -1.71 -7.19
N GLY A 25 -0.97 -0.87 -7.46
CA GLY A 25 -2.39 -1.20 -7.31
C GLY A 25 -3.12 -1.40 -8.64
N GLU A 26 -4.42 -1.16 -8.59
CA GLU A 26 -5.37 -1.33 -9.67
C GLU A 26 -6.20 -0.05 -9.88
N ALA A 27 -6.59 0.20 -11.14
CA ALA A 27 -7.55 1.23 -11.47
C ALA A 27 -8.97 0.66 -11.31
N LEU A 28 -9.88 1.46 -10.77
CA LEU A 28 -11.28 1.08 -10.52
C LEU A 28 -12.23 2.02 -11.26
N SER A 29 -13.39 1.47 -11.65
CA SER A 29 -14.54 2.26 -12.13
C SER A 29 -15.50 2.64 -11.01
N LEU A 30 -15.50 1.86 -9.92
CA LEU A 30 -16.36 2.04 -8.76
C LEU A 30 -15.62 1.51 -7.52
N VAL A 31 -15.81 2.17 -6.38
CA VAL A 31 -15.33 1.67 -5.10
C VAL A 31 -16.24 2.14 -3.97
N GLN A 32 -16.47 1.29 -2.98
CA GLN A 32 -17.14 1.69 -1.75
C GLN A 32 -16.15 2.42 -0.84
N VAL A 33 -16.57 3.57 -0.34
CA VAL A 33 -15.84 4.35 0.66
C VAL A 33 -16.49 4.12 2.02
N THR A 34 -15.68 3.83 3.03
CA THR A 34 -16.10 3.62 4.41
C THR A 34 -15.41 4.63 5.33
N GLY A 35 -15.79 4.63 6.61
CA GLY A 35 -15.04 5.36 7.64
C GLY A 35 -13.57 4.91 7.78
N HIS A 36 -13.20 3.76 7.20
CA HIS A 36 -11.85 3.19 7.20
C HIS A 36 -11.12 3.33 5.86
N GLY A 37 -11.63 4.15 4.94
CA GLY A 37 -11.09 4.31 3.59
C GLY A 37 -11.79 3.45 2.54
N LEU A 38 -11.10 3.22 1.43
CA LEU A 38 -11.61 2.42 0.32
C LEU A 38 -11.65 0.93 0.70
N VAL A 39 -12.76 0.24 0.42
CA VAL A 39 -12.86 -1.20 0.66
C VAL A 39 -11.75 -1.96 -0.08
N GLY A 40 -11.02 -2.79 0.67
CA GLY A 40 -9.90 -3.60 0.18
C GLY A 40 -8.56 -2.86 0.04
N ASP A 41 -8.50 -1.55 0.27
CA ASP A 41 -7.27 -0.79 0.18
C ASP A 41 -6.36 -1.01 1.41
N ARG A 42 -5.06 -1.24 1.18
CA ARG A 42 -4.06 -1.58 2.22
C ARG A 42 -4.56 -2.68 3.18
N ALA A 43 -5.34 -3.62 2.68
CA ALA A 43 -5.81 -4.76 3.45
C ALA A 43 -4.68 -5.74 3.77
N TYR A 44 -3.68 -5.79 2.89
CA TYR A 44 -2.55 -6.71 2.99
C TYR A 44 -1.22 -5.98 3.11
N ALA A 45 -0.23 -6.67 3.67
CA ALA A 45 1.16 -6.23 3.65
C ALA A 45 2.13 -7.43 3.68
N ILE A 46 3.37 -7.19 3.31
CA ILE A 46 4.45 -8.17 3.45
C ILE A 46 5.08 -8.00 4.83
N LEU A 47 5.18 -9.08 5.60
CA LEU A 47 5.90 -9.13 6.88
C LEU A 47 7.25 -9.81 6.70
N ASP A 48 8.29 -9.19 7.22
CA ASP A 48 9.61 -9.76 7.36
C ASP A 48 9.64 -10.77 8.52
N ARG A 49 10.00 -12.02 8.26
CA ARG A 49 10.08 -13.05 9.31
C ARG A 49 11.26 -12.83 10.26
N ALA A 50 12.28 -12.06 9.86
CA ALA A 50 13.47 -11.86 10.69
C ALA A 50 13.23 -10.91 11.86
N ASP A 51 12.45 -9.85 11.66
CA ASP A 51 12.23 -8.80 12.67
C ASP A 51 10.73 -8.50 12.94
N GLY A 52 9.82 -9.14 12.19
CA GLY A 52 8.38 -8.96 12.34
C GLY A 52 7.85 -7.62 11.79
N LYS A 53 8.68 -6.82 11.12
CA LYS A 53 8.28 -5.53 10.56
C LYS A 53 7.54 -5.69 9.25
N VAL A 54 6.64 -4.74 9.00
CA VAL A 54 5.96 -4.57 7.72
C VAL A 54 6.93 -3.98 6.70
N ALA A 55 7.11 -4.67 5.56
CA ALA A 55 7.93 -4.23 4.45
C ALA A 55 7.41 -2.92 3.83
N THR A 56 8.35 -2.08 3.40
CA THR A 56 8.05 -0.72 2.99
C THR A 56 9.04 -0.21 1.94
N ALA A 57 8.51 0.48 0.93
CA ALA A 57 9.35 1.13 -0.07
C ALA A 57 10.14 2.34 0.48
N LYS A 58 9.87 2.77 1.72
CA LYS A 58 10.64 3.83 2.41
C LYS A 58 12.03 3.38 2.85
N ASN A 59 12.31 2.07 2.85
CA ASN A 59 13.67 1.54 3.02
C ASN A 59 14.11 0.77 1.75
N PRO A 60 14.49 1.47 0.67
CA PRO A 60 14.85 0.83 -0.59
C PRO A 60 16.16 0.02 -0.50
N LYS A 61 17.01 0.27 0.51
CA LYS A 61 18.19 -0.58 0.76
C LYS A 61 17.80 -2.00 1.16
N LYS A 62 16.75 -2.15 1.99
CA LYS A 62 16.21 -3.45 2.42
C LYS A 62 15.17 -4.01 1.45
N TRP A 63 14.36 -3.14 0.84
CA TRP A 63 13.21 -3.51 0.00
C TRP A 63 13.28 -2.88 -1.40
N PRO A 64 14.32 -3.16 -2.21
CA PRO A 64 14.60 -2.42 -3.44
C PRO A 64 13.50 -2.52 -4.50
N ASN A 65 12.76 -3.63 -4.53
CA ASN A 65 11.89 -3.97 -5.66
C ASN A 65 10.39 -3.87 -5.36
N MET A 66 9.96 -3.33 -4.21
CA MET A 66 8.53 -3.33 -3.82
C MET A 66 7.62 -2.67 -4.88
N PHE A 67 8.11 -1.65 -5.58
CA PHE A 67 7.36 -0.97 -6.65
C PHE A 67 7.26 -1.75 -7.96
N ALA A 68 8.03 -2.82 -8.13
CA ALA A 68 7.93 -3.68 -9.30
C ALA A 68 6.82 -4.75 -9.15
N PHE A 69 6.37 -5.02 -7.93
CA PHE A 69 5.22 -5.89 -7.67
C PHE A 69 3.91 -5.13 -7.88
N GLN A 70 2.88 -5.84 -8.34
CA GLN A 70 1.52 -5.33 -8.48
C GLN A 70 0.53 -6.29 -7.83
N ALA A 71 -0.43 -5.75 -7.07
CA ALA A 71 -1.53 -6.52 -6.50
C ALA A 71 -2.88 -5.99 -7.01
N THR A 72 -3.75 -6.91 -7.41
CA THR A 72 -5.14 -6.66 -7.82
C THR A 72 -6.05 -7.69 -7.14
N TYR A 73 -7.30 -7.33 -6.84
CA TYR A 73 -8.27 -8.36 -6.44
C TYR A 73 -8.72 -9.17 -7.65
N LEU A 74 -8.99 -10.46 -7.47
CA LEU A 74 -9.61 -11.29 -8.49
C LEU A 74 -11.10 -11.01 -8.62
N GLU A 75 -11.75 -10.71 -7.50
CA GLU A 75 -13.17 -10.37 -7.41
C GLU A 75 -13.35 -8.83 -7.38
N SER A 76 -14.32 -8.31 -8.15
CA SER A 76 -14.48 -6.87 -8.36
C SER A 76 -14.84 -6.06 -7.12
N SER A 77 -15.50 -6.67 -6.13
CA SER A 77 -15.87 -5.98 -4.88
C SER A 77 -14.64 -5.66 -4.02
N GLY A 78 -13.61 -6.52 -4.04
CA GLY A 78 -12.50 -6.48 -3.08
C GLY A 78 -12.98 -6.46 -1.64
N ASP A 79 -14.16 -7.03 -1.39
CA ASP A 79 -14.78 -7.05 -0.08
C ASP A 79 -14.04 -8.04 0.81
N LYS A 80 -13.71 -7.61 2.03
CA LYS A 80 -12.91 -8.42 2.95
C LYS A 80 -13.71 -9.60 3.48
N GLU A 81 -15.02 -9.42 3.66
CA GLU A 81 -15.92 -10.44 4.18
C GLU A 81 -16.19 -11.57 3.18
N SER A 82 -15.90 -11.37 1.89
CA SER A 82 -16.11 -12.39 0.85
C SER A 82 -14.91 -13.32 0.61
N GLY A 83 -13.83 -13.20 1.38
CA GLY A 83 -12.59 -13.97 1.12
C GLY A 83 -11.93 -13.60 -0.20
N SER A 84 -12.03 -12.32 -0.60
CA SER A 84 -11.52 -11.84 -1.89
C SER A 84 -10.03 -12.11 -2.02
N ARG A 85 -9.64 -12.77 -3.09
CA ARG A 85 -8.27 -13.21 -3.31
C ARG A 85 -7.49 -12.17 -4.09
N LEU A 86 -6.21 -12.05 -3.77
CA LEU A 86 -5.31 -11.24 -4.57
C LEU A 86 -4.68 -12.06 -5.68
N ARG A 87 -4.46 -11.40 -6.82
CA ARG A 87 -3.40 -11.75 -7.76
C ARG A 87 -2.24 -10.81 -7.53
N ILE A 88 -1.07 -11.37 -7.26
CA ILE A 88 0.19 -10.64 -7.17
C ILE A 88 1.01 -10.94 -8.42
N THR A 89 1.35 -9.92 -9.17
CA THR A 89 2.29 -10.01 -10.30
C THR A 89 3.68 -9.60 -9.81
N LEU A 90 4.64 -10.50 -9.98
CA LEU A 90 6.04 -10.34 -9.61
C LEU A 90 6.80 -9.51 -10.66
N PRO A 91 8.03 -9.04 -10.35
CA PRO A 91 8.84 -8.26 -11.28
C PRO A 91 9.18 -8.98 -12.59
N ASP A 92 9.26 -10.31 -12.56
CA ASP A 92 9.52 -11.17 -13.73
C ASP A 92 8.25 -11.47 -14.56
N GLY A 93 7.10 -10.95 -14.14
CA GLY A 93 5.80 -11.21 -14.76
C GLY A 93 5.08 -12.47 -14.26
N THR A 94 5.71 -13.26 -13.37
CA THR A 94 5.05 -14.40 -12.71
C THR A 94 3.83 -13.92 -11.93
N ARG A 95 2.75 -14.69 -11.95
CA ARG A 95 1.50 -14.36 -11.25
C ARG A 95 1.19 -15.44 -10.22
N VAL A 96 1.03 -15.01 -8.97
CA VAL A 96 0.63 -15.85 -7.84
C VAL A 96 -0.68 -15.36 -7.25
N THR A 97 -1.36 -16.20 -6.49
CA THR A 97 -2.60 -15.83 -5.79
C THR A 97 -2.45 -15.97 -4.28
N SER A 98 -3.22 -15.18 -3.52
CA SER A 98 -3.11 -15.13 -2.05
C SER A 98 -3.45 -16.44 -1.34
N ASP A 99 -4.14 -17.36 -2.02
CA ASP A 99 -4.55 -18.69 -1.55
C ASP A 99 -3.59 -19.83 -1.97
N GLN A 100 -2.52 -19.53 -2.72
CA GLN A 100 -1.52 -20.53 -3.10
C GLN A 100 -0.74 -21.05 -1.89
N GLN A 101 -0.56 -22.37 -1.82
CA GLN A 101 0.12 -23.03 -0.68
C GLN A 101 1.59 -22.63 -0.54
N ASP A 102 2.28 -22.37 -1.65
CA ASP A 102 3.70 -22.02 -1.71
C ASP A 102 3.94 -20.50 -1.84
N LEU A 103 2.91 -19.67 -1.61
CA LEU A 103 2.98 -18.22 -1.78
C LEU A 103 4.13 -17.58 -1.01
N SER A 104 4.31 -17.96 0.26
CA SER A 104 5.40 -17.42 1.09
C SER A 104 6.76 -17.73 0.49
N GLN A 105 6.98 -18.95 -0.01
CA GLN A 105 8.23 -19.37 -0.64
C GLN A 105 8.50 -18.58 -1.92
N VAL A 106 7.47 -18.39 -2.76
CA VAL A 106 7.59 -17.62 -4.01
C VAL A 106 7.90 -16.15 -3.73
N LEU A 107 7.18 -15.52 -2.78
CA LEU A 107 7.43 -14.14 -2.37
C LEU A 107 8.82 -13.99 -1.73
N SER A 108 9.22 -14.93 -0.87
CA SER A 108 10.54 -14.91 -0.23
C SER A 108 11.66 -14.97 -1.25
N LYS A 109 11.53 -15.83 -2.26
CA LYS A 109 12.49 -15.93 -3.36
C LYS A 109 12.54 -14.63 -4.18
N ALA A 110 11.39 -14.06 -4.53
CA ALA A 110 11.31 -12.85 -5.34
C ALA A 110 11.83 -11.60 -4.61
N LEU A 111 11.70 -11.55 -3.28
CA LEU A 111 12.19 -10.45 -2.43
C LEU A 111 13.59 -10.71 -1.87
N ASN A 112 14.17 -11.90 -2.11
CA ASN A 112 15.43 -12.35 -1.54
C ASN A 112 15.47 -12.22 0.00
N ARG A 113 14.36 -12.56 0.66
CA ARG A 113 14.18 -12.40 2.10
C ARG A 113 13.02 -13.25 2.60
N GLU A 114 13.15 -13.89 3.76
CA GLU A 114 12.06 -14.67 4.35
C GLU A 114 10.87 -13.78 4.74
N VAL A 115 9.73 -13.95 4.07
CA VAL A 115 8.54 -13.11 4.27
C VAL A 115 7.25 -13.92 4.33
N THR A 116 6.18 -13.25 4.78
CA THR A 116 4.80 -13.75 4.70
C THR A 116 3.86 -12.64 4.25
N LEU A 117 2.75 -13.01 3.60
CA LEU A 117 1.66 -12.08 3.32
C LEU A 117 0.73 -12.03 4.54
N ALA A 118 0.57 -10.85 5.11
CA ALA A 118 -0.36 -10.58 6.21
C ALA A 118 -1.62 -9.89 5.70
N LEU A 119 -2.75 -10.18 6.33
CA LEU A 119 -4.06 -9.59 6.07
C LEU A 119 -4.58 -8.91 7.35
N ILE A 120 -5.33 -7.82 7.24
CA ILE A 120 -6.10 -7.26 8.35
C ILE A 120 -7.59 -7.49 8.16
N GLU A 121 -8.17 -8.24 9.10
CA GLU A 121 -9.60 -8.59 9.23
C GLU A 121 -10.12 -8.21 10.63
N GLY A 122 -11.21 -7.45 10.70
CA GLY A 122 -11.83 -7.06 11.98
C GLY A 122 -10.90 -6.30 12.93
N GLY A 123 -9.90 -5.58 12.41
CA GLY A 123 -8.88 -4.89 13.19
C GLY A 123 -7.75 -5.79 13.73
N ARG A 124 -7.77 -7.09 13.41
CA ARG A 124 -6.74 -8.08 13.77
C ARG A 124 -5.94 -8.48 12.53
N VAL A 125 -4.67 -8.81 12.71
CA VAL A 125 -3.88 -9.39 11.62
C VAL A 125 -4.11 -10.89 11.55
N THR A 126 -4.55 -11.37 10.39
CA THR A 126 -4.72 -12.78 10.06
C THR A 126 -3.74 -13.18 8.94
N GLY A 127 -3.52 -14.47 8.73
CA GLY A 127 -2.63 -14.95 7.66
C GLY A 127 -1.12 -14.90 7.96
N VAL A 128 -0.70 -14.45 9.14
CA VAL A 128 0.68 -14.65 9.60
C VAL A 128 0.83 -16.13 9.94
N GLN A 129 1.77 -16.83 9.32
CA GLN A 129 2.13 -18.23 9.66
C GLN A 129 2.79 -18.36 11.06
N SER A 130 2.57 -17.40 11.96
CA SER A 130 2.96 -17.41 13.37
C SER A 130 1.89 -16.68 14.18
N ALA A 131 1.60 -17.16 15.39
CA ALA A 131 0.65 -16.50 16.29
C ALA A 131 1.23 -15.14 16.72
N MET A 132 0.76 -14.05 16.12
CA MET A 132 1.07 -12.71 16.59
C MET A 132 0.34 -12.47 17.92
N PRO A 133 0.94 -11.72 18.86
CA PRO A 133 0.27 -11.33 20.10
C PRO A 133 -1.07 -10.64 19.81
N GLU A 134 -2.07 -10.81 20.68
CA GLU A 134 -3.38 -10.16 20.51
C GLU A 134 -3.26 -8.63 20.39
N THR A 135 -2.24 -8.05 21.02
CA THR A 135 -1.90 -6.62 20.95
C THR A 135 -0.62 -6.43 20.15
N TRP A 136 -0.64 -6.78 18.87
CA TRP A 136 0.45 -6.46 17.93
C TRP A 136 0.26 -5.05 17.35
N ILE A 137 1.27 -4.19 17.53
CA ILE A 137 1.34 -2.89 16.85
C ILE A 137 2.28 -3.05 15.67
N ALA A 138 1.73 -2.92 14.47
CA ALA A 138 2.50 -2.99 13.24
C ALA A 138 3.63 -1.95 13.25
N GLN A 139 4.87 -2.41 13.12
CA GLN A 139 6.04 -1.54 12.94
C GLN A 139 6.50 -1.61 11.49
N SER A 140 6.99 -0.49 10.98
CA SER A 140 7.68 -0.38 9.72
C SER A 140 8.89 0.54 9.89
N GLU A 141 9.62 0.81 8.81
CA GLU A 141 10.89 1.53 8.89
C GLU A 141 11.12 2.45 7.69
N GLU A 142 11.92 3.48 7.86
CA GLU A 142 12.26 4.43 6.80
C GLU A 142 13.75 4.68 6.79
N TYR A 143 14.34 4.61 5.59
CA TYR A 143 15.71 5.01 5.36
C TYR A 143 15.76 6.51 5.08
N TRP A 144 16.56 7.21 5.87
CA TRP A 144 16.86 8.63 5.71
C TRP A 144 18.07 8.77 4.80
N PRO A 145 17.91 9.25 3.55
CA PRO A 145 19.04 9.48 2.66
C PRO A 145 19.98 10.53 3.24
N ASP A 146 21.25 10.41 2.88
CA ASP A 146 22.28 11.38 3.24
C ASP A 146 22.06 12.70 2.47
N MET A 147 21.30 13.62 3.06
CA MET A 147 21.03 14.93 2.47
C MET A 147 21.10 16.02 3.54
N ASP A 148 21.77 17.11 3.20
CA ASP A 148 21.90 18.29 4.06
C ASP A 148 20.51 18.85 4.43
N GLY A 149 20.38 19.34 5.67
CA GLY A 149 19.15 19.95 6.18
C GLY A 149 18.08 18.96 6.69
N ARG A 150 18.33 17.65 6.64
CA ARG A 150 17.46 16.65 7.30
C ARG A 150 17.83 16.45 8.76
N GLU A 151 16.82 16.16 9.58
CA GLU A 151 16.99 15.81 11.00
C GLU A 151 17.88 14.58 11.19
N LYS A 152 17.73 13.59 10.29
CA LYS A 152 18.46 12.33 10.29
C LYS A 152 19.06 12.08 8.91
N ARG A 153 20.23 11.46 8.87
CA ARG A 153 21.02 11.22 7.64
C ARG A 153 21.67 9.85 7.69
N ASP A 154 21.67 9.18 6.54
CA ASP A 154 22.17 7.82 6.32
C ASP A 154 21.81 6.82 7.44
N THR A 155 20.56 6.86 7.90
CA THR A 155 20.10 6.02 9.02
C THR A 155 18.73 5.44 8.74
N VAL A 156 18.36 4.38 9.47
CA VAL A 156 17.05 3.76 9.40
C VAL A 156 16.34 3.98 10.72
N THR A 157 15.08 4.40 10.67
CA THR A 157 14.25 4.58 11.87
C THR A 157 12.95 3.84 11.75
N ASP A 158 12.45 3.40 12.89
CA ASP A 158 11.19 2.69 12.98
C ASP A 158 10.03 3.65 13.21
N PHE A 159 8.85 3.25 12.74
CA PHE A 159 7.58 3.93 13.01
C PHE A 159 6.42 2.93 13.09
N SER A 160 5.43 3.27 13.91
CA SER A 160 4.20 2.48 14.04
C SER A 160 3.22 2.79 12.92
N LEU A 161 2.54 1.77 12.41
CA LEU A 161 1.34 1.95 11.57
C LEU A 161 0.09 2.04 12.46
N PRO A 162 -0.96 2.78 12.05
CA PRO A 162 -2.21 2.83 12.78
C PRO A 162 -2.85 1.44 12.95
N THR A 163 -3.46 1.20 14.11
CA THR A 163 -4.13 -0.07 14.41
C THR A 163 -5.25 -0.37 13.40
N GLY A 164 -5.32 -1.62 12.95
CA GLY A 164 -6.39 -2.09 12.05
C GLY A 164 -6.22 -1.69 10.58
N THR A 165 -5.05 -1.17 10.19
CA THR A 165 -4.71 -0.91 8.78
C THR A 165 -3.20 -0.97 8.51
N PHE A 166 -2.81 -1.08 7.24
CA PHE A 166 -1.43 -0.92 6.79
C PHE A 166 -1.15 0.45 6.14
N PHE A 167 -2.08 1.40 6.26
CA PHE A 167 -1.85 2.81 5.91
C PHE A 167 -0.68 3.41 6.71
N ASP A 168 0.00 4.40 6.14
CA ASP A 168 1.02 5.21 6.81
C ASP A 168 0.39 6.32 7.67
N ALA A 169 -0.59 7.05 7.13
CA ALA A 169 -1.09 8.26 7.79
C ALA A 169 -2.55 8.62 7.49
N ALA A 170 -3.03 8.37 6.27
CA ALA A 170 -4.39 8.71 5.84
C ALA A 170 -5.08 7.48 5.24
N MET A 171 -6.41 7.53 5.09
CA MET A 171 -7.18 6.41 4.52
C MET A 171 -7.57 6.64 3.06
N VAL A 172 -7.62 7.90 2.63
CA VAL A 172 -7.91 8.31 1.25
C VAL A 172 -6.95 9.44 0.87
N HIS A 173 -6.38 9.37 -0.33
CA HIS A 173 -5.60 10.44 -0.91
C HIS A 173 -6.36 11.07 -2.08
N LEU A 174 -6.58 12.38 -2.03
CA LEU A 174 -7.15 13.15 -3.13
C LEU A 174 -6.04 13.91 -3.84
N LEU A 175 -5.96 13.73 -5.15
CA LEU A 175 -5.00 14.39 -6.03
C LEU A 175 -5.77 15.11 -7.14
N THR A 176 -5.51 16.41 -7.29
CA THR A 176 -6.18 17.21 -8.33
C THR A 176 -5.36 17.24 -9.62
N THR A 177 -6.05 17.36 -10.75
CA THR A 177 -5.40 17.59 -12.05
C THR A 177 -4.62 18.91 -12.05
N GLY A 178 -5.09 19.93 -11.33
CA GLY A 178 -4.37 21.19 -11.11
C GLY A 178 -3.00 20.99 -10.45
N THR A 179 -2.93 20.16 -9.39
CA THR A 179 -1.67 19.81 -8.74
C THR A 179 -0.71 19.10 -9.71
N LEU A 180 -1.20 18.10 -10.44
CA LEU A 180 -0.39 17.36 -11.42
C LEU A 180 0.13 18.26 -12.55
N ASN A 181 -0.70 19.17 -13.06
CA ASN A 181 -0.31 20.12 -14.09
C ASN A 181 0.77 21.06 -13.57
N ARG A 182 0.60 21.60 -12.34
CA ARG A 182 1.60 22.47 -11.74
C ARG A 182 2.94 21.78 -11.52
N LEU A 183 2.93 20.51 -11.12
CA LEU A 183 4.15 19.71 -10.98
C LEU A 183 4.85 19.53 -12.34
N ARG A 184 4.11 19.21 -13.40
CA ARG A 184 4.66 19.08 -14.77
C ARG A 184 5.24 20.38 -15.29
N GLU A 185 4.59 21.52 -15.05
CA GLU A 185 5.12 22.84 -15.41
C GLU A 185 6.43 23.14 -14.67
N SER A 186 6.52 22.77 -13.39
CA SER A 186 7.66 23.10 -12.53
C SER A 186 8.87 22.19 -12.77
N TYR A 187 8.66 20.96 -13.25
CA TYR A 187 9.70 19.98 -13.52
C TYR A 187 9.32 19.14 -14.75
N PRO A 188 9.46 19.68 -15.98
CA PRO A 188 8.96 19.06 -17.21
C PRO A 188 9.56 17.70 -17.57
N GLU A 189 10.80 17.44 -17.15
CA GLU A 189 11.48 16.14 -17.29
C GLU A 189 10.95 15.08 -16.31
N GLY A 190 10.16 15.51 -15.31
CA GLY A 190 9.57 14.67 -14.28
C GLY A 190 8.44 13.80 -14.77
N ARG A 191 8.39 12.57 -14.26
CA ARG A 191 7.30 11.62 -14.52
C ARG A 191 6.28 11.59 -13.38
N PHE A 192 5.26 12.44 -13.49
CA PHE A 192 4.17 12.55 -12.51
C PHE A 192 2.99 11.62 -12.86
N GLU A 193 3.22 10.32 -12.68
CA GLU A 193 2.24 9.27 -12.93
C GLU A 193 1.27 9.13 -11.74
N VAL A 194 -0.04 9.23 -11.98
CA VAL A 194 -1.08 9.13 -10.94
C VAL A 194 -0.89 7.93 -10.00
N PRO A 195 -0.57 6.70 -10.50
CA PRO A 195 -0.41 5.54 -9.63
C PRO A 195 0.77 5.61 -8.64
N ARG A 196 1.67 6.59 -8.80
CA ARG A 196 2.79 6.81 -7.89
C ARG A 196 2.42 7.63 -6.66
N PHE A 197 1.34 8.40 -6.72
CA PHE A 197 0.87 9.24 -5.63
C PHE A 197 -0.04 8.46 -4.69
N ARG A 198 0.57 7.81 -3.70
CA ARG A 198 -0.11 6.98 -2.72
C ARG A 198 0.48 7.16 -1.32
N PRO A 199 0.47 8.40 -0.78
CA PRO A 199 1.09 8.72 0.52
C PRO A 199 0.30 8.13 1.71
N ASN A 200 -0.87 7.56 1.43
CA ASN A 200 -1.72 6.92 2.40
C ASN A 200 -1.29 5.49 2.70
#